data_AF-A0A329S6C1-F1
#
_entry.id   AF-A0A329S6C1-F1
#
_cell.length_a   1.000
_cell.length_b   1.000
_cell.length_c   1.000
_cell.angle_alpha   90.00
_cell.angle_beta   90.00
_cell.angle_gamma   90.00
#
_symmetry.space_group_name_H-M   'P 1'
#
loop_
_entity.id
_entity.type
_entity.pdbx_description
1 polymer ?
#
loop_
_entity_poly.entity_id
_entity_poly.type
_entity_poly.pdbx_seq_one_letter_code
_entity_poly.pdbx_strand_id
1 'polypeptide(L)'
;MLTFVERSTLRRQFFFLSAKKEFSSGAFPVDIDASLSVGHLKKAIKAEKPNKIQGDAKDLQLFLAKKDGGAGAWLTEKDVKEGVSDRDTSDLELLDVAGAPLNLVGLSEEDVRFQVTKEVVKAGKVPVHVLVVVPTGIDITIGGDGNADSVLELKHYQKRGVQIQSNCKEYCERILDKIDSLYQPDGVLPFICVEGSLGMGKSQLAFALGGRRRWFYWPATSVGVDSQRLYSNFTSIADRFDEVTKKDKVSEKYIVNILNCASTVYSHDKLWIYGFILALLKYYDKLEDDRDAGMIRFEKNVSLHVDMCDRDTVAAFKKKLKDEDKAVPFFMMDKLTANTHHDDQGKKIAAFQRNVFRACGLVLVVMGTDAKIGNLIHQSGGSSGDQHFWMTVISRFPPYQPISFVDEAKQAAWERIQNQYQS
;
A
#
# COMPACT_ATOMS: atom_id res chain seq x y z
N MET A 1 -52.56 4.07 20.94
CA MET A 1 -52.40 2.77 21.64
C MET A 1 -52.50 1.71 20.56
N LEU A 2 -51.39 1.13 20.11
CA LEU A 2 -51.39 0.10 19.06
C LEU A 2 -51.15 -1.23 19.76
N THR A 3 -52.23 -1.96 20.00
CA THR A 3 -52.25 -3.34 20.47
C THR A 3 -51.91 -4.28 19.31
N PHE A 4 -50.82 -5.02 19.43
CA PHE A 4 -50.49 -6.12 18.52
C PHE A 4 -51.17 -7.41 19.01
N VAL A 5 -51.94 -8.04 18.12
CA VAL A 5 -52.67 -9.29 18.36
C VAL A 5 -51.72 -10.48 18.23
N GLU A 6 -51.77 -11.37 19.22
CA GLU A 6 -51.06 -12.65 19.27
C GLU A 6 -51.66 -13.66 18.26
N ARG A 7 -50.85 -14.18 17.34
CA ARG A 7 -51.02 -15.52 16.72
C ARG A 7 -49.64 -16.11 16.40
N SER A 8 -49.51 -17.40 16.71
CA SER A 8 -48.30 -18.18 16.94
C SER A 8 -47.55 -18.68 15.70
N THR A 9 -46.27 -19.01 15.94
CA THR A 9 -45.31 -19.88 15.20
C THR A 9 -44.39 -19.17 14.19
N LEU A 10 -43.07 -19.21 14.50
CA LEU A 10 -41.91 -18.47 13.95
C LEU A 10 -41.69 -17.09 14.61
N ARG A 11 -40.97 -17.11 15.75
CA ARG A 11 -40.52 -15.89 16.46
C ARG A 11 -39.40 -15.23 15.66
N ARG A 12 -39.78 -14.22 14.90
CA ARG A 12 -38.91 -13.33 14.13
C ARG A 12 -38.29 -12.27 15.05
N GLN A 13 -36.97 -12.10 14.99
CA GLN A 13 -36.21 -11.25 15.90
C GLN A 13 -35.62 -10.07 15.10
N PHE A 14 -35.78 -8.85 15.61
CA PHE A 14 -35.26 -7.65 14.96
C PHE A 14 -33.90 -7.29 15.55
N PHE A 15 -32.83 -7.42 14.75
CA PHE A 15 -31.52 -6.89 15.12
C PHE A 15 -31.34 -5.50 14.55
N PHE A 16 -31.08 -4.52 15.41
CA PHE A 16 -30.54 -3.23 14.96
C PHE A 16 -29.04 -3.38 14.69
N LEU A 17 -28.68 -3.32 13.42
CA LEU A 17 -27.31 -3.44 12.95
C LEU A 17 -26.82 -2.09 12.46
N SER A 18 -25.53 -1.80 12.60
CA SER A 18 -24.92 -0.66 11.92
C SER A 18 -23.68 -1.10 11.16
N ALA A 19 -23.43 -0.53 9.98
CA ALA A 19 -22.32 -0.93 9.13
C ALA A 19 -21.22 0.15 9.06
N LYS A 20 -19.95 -0.26 9.14
CA LYS A 20 -18.77 0.61 9.12
C LYS A 20 -18.25 0.84 7.70
N LYS A 21 -17.79 2.07 7.46
CA LYS A 21 -16.90 2.58 6.40
C LYS A 21 -17.46 3.08 5.04
N GLU A 22 -18.75 2.92 4.72
CA GLU A 22 -19.41 3.72 3.64
C GLU A 22 -20.86 4.11 3.97
N PHE A 23 -21.32 3.83 5.19
CA PHE A 23 -22.71 4.03 5.57
C PHE A 23 -22.88 5.38 6.27
N SER A 24 -23.18 6.42 5.50
CA SER A 24 -23.83 7.63 6.05
C SER A 24 -25.28 7.36 6.49
N SER A 25 -25.83 6.17 6.22
CA SER A 25 -27.14 5.76 6.70
C SER A 25 -26.98 4.92 7.96
N GLY A 26 -27.54 5.39 9.07
CA GLY A 26 -27.44 4.79 10.41
C GLY A 26 -27.98 3.37 10.55
N ALA A 27 -28.26 2.96 11.80
CA ALA A 27 -28.66 1.59 12.09
C ALA A 27 -29.89 1.15 11.28
N PHE A 28 -29.91 -0.11 10.86
CA PHE A 28 -31.01 -0.72 10.12
C PHE A 28 -31.42 -2.06 10.75
N PRO A 29 -32.71 -2.40 10.73
CA PRO A 29 -33.19 -3.66 11.25
C PRO A 29 -32.90 -4.82 10.27
N VAL A 30 -32.55 -5.99 10.79
CA VAL A 30 -32.56 -7.27 10.06
C VAL A 30 -33.42 -8.27 10.82
N ASP A 31 -34.35 -8.90 10.10
CA ASP A 31 -35.22 -9.97 10.61
C ASP A 31 -34.54 -11.33 10.38
N ILE A 32 -34.22 -12.04 11.46
CA ILE A 32 -33.64 -13.38 11.41
C ILE A 32 -34.01 -14.19 12.67
N ASP A 33 -34.09 -15.51 12.53
CA ASP A 33 -34.36 -16.44 13.62
C ASP A 33 -33.09 -16.66 14.49
N ALA A 34 -33.25 -16.55 15.81
CA ALA A 34 -32.18 -16.70 16.82
C ALA A 34 -31.47 -18.07 16.77
N SER A 35 -32.14 -19.10 16.27
CA SER A 35 -31.60 -20.46 16.13
C SER A 35 -30.68 -20.62 14.92
N LEU A 36 -30.71 -19.68 13.98
CA LEU A 36 -29.83 -19.69 12.81
C LEU A 36 -28.41 -19.29 13.19
N SER A 37 -27.48 -19.54 12.28
CA SER A 37 -26.06 -19.28 12.53
C SER A 37 -25.63 -17.86 12.18
N VAL A 38 -24.46 -17.44 12.68
CA VAL A 38 -23.76 -16.21 12.27
C VAL A 38 -23.62 -16.11 10.74
N GLY A 39 -23.36 -17.22 10.05
CA GLY A 39 -23.31 -17.26 8.59
C GLY A 39 -24.64 -16.93 7.90
N HIS A 40 -25.78 -17.30 8.50
CA HIS A 40 -27.10 -16.88 8.02
C HIS A 40 -27.33 -15.39 8.26
N LEU A 41 -26.90 -14.86 9.40
CA LEU A 41 -26.95 -13.41 9.69
C LEU A 41 -26.15 -12.61 8.65
N LYS A 42 -24.92 -13.03 8.31
CA LYS A 42 -24.13 -12.39 7.24
C LYS A 42 -24.87 -12.35 5.90
N LYS A 43 -25.55 -13.44 5.53
CA LYS A 43 -26.36 -13.50 4.29
C LYS A 43 -27.57 -12.55 4.35
N ALA A 44 -28.29 -12.53 5.47
CA ALA A 44 -29.44 -11.65 5.67
C ALA A 44 -29.04 -10.17 5.60
N ILE A 45 -27.91 -9.79 6.19
CA ILE A 45 -27.34 -8.44 6.13
C ILE A 45 -27.07 -8.01 4.69
N LYS A 46 -26.41 -8.85 3.90
CA LYS A 46 -26.13 -8.56 2.50
C LYS A 46 -27.43 -8.43 1.68
N ALA A 47 -28.41 -9.30 1.93
CA ALA A 47 -29.70 -9.27 1.24
C ALA A 47 -30.51 -7.99 1.54
N GLU A 48 -30.37 -7.44 2.74
CA GLU A 48 -31.04 -6.21 3.17
C GLU A 48 -30.41 -4.94 2.56
N LYS A 49 -29.11 -4.98 2.23
CA LYS A 49 -28.37 -3.84 1.65
C LYS A 49 -27.51 -4.26 0.45
N PRO A 50 -28.10 -4.83 -0.62
CA PRO A 50 -27.34 -5.46 -1.71
C PRO A 50 -26.52 -4.46 -2.51
N ASN A 51 -27.01 -3.23 -2.69
CA ASN A 51 -26.32 -2.19 -3.45
C ASN A 51 -25.20 -1.49 -2.66
N LYS A 52 -25.19 -1.63 -1.33
CA LYS A 52 -24.23 -0.95 -0.44
C LYS A 52 -23.17 -1.90 0.13
N ILE A 53 -23.48 -3.19 0.25
CA ILE A 53 -22.53 -4.22 0.66
C ILE A 53 -22.05 -4.93 -0.61
N GLN A 54 -20.95 -4.42 -1.17
CA GLN A 54 -20.25 -5.07 -2.28
C GLN A 54 -19.31 -6.15 -1.73
N GLY A 55 -19.24 -7.33 -2.38
CA GLY A 55 -18.43 -8.48 -1.92
C GLY A 55 -19.27 -9.67 -1.43
N ASP A 56 -18.63 -10.79 -1.05
CA ASP A 56 -19.34 -11.97 -0.56
C ASP A 56 -19.81 -11.77 0.89
N ALA A 57 -21.00 -12.30 1.22
CA ALA A 57 -21.52 -12.22 2.59
C ALA A 57 -20.55 -12.85 3.61
N LYS A 58 -19.79 -13.88 3.20
CA LYS A 58 -18.82 -14.57 4.06
C LYS A 58 -17.71 -13.64 4.55
N ASP A 59 -17.38 -12.61 3.77
CA ASP A 59 -16.27 -11.69 4.02
C ASP A 59 -16.65 -10.64 5.07
N LEU A 60 -17.96 -10.41 5.32
CA LEU A 60 -18.41 -9.49 6.37
C LEU A 60 -17.84 -9.88 7.74
N GLN A 61 -17.25 -8.91 8.44
CA GLN A 61 -16.87 -9.05 9.84
C GLN A 61 -18.02 -8.53 10.70
N LEU A 62 -18.47 -9.33 11.67
CA LEU A 62 -19.55 -8.97 12.57
C LEU A 62 -18.98 -8.88 13.99
N PHE A 63 -19.24 -7.78 14.68
CA PHE A 63 -18.83 -7.58 16.06
C PHE A 63 -20.06 -7.41 16.95
N LEU A 64 -20.04 -8.01 18.14
CA LEU A 64 -21.03 -7.73 19.16
C LEU A 64 -20.84 -6.29 19.62
N ALA A 65 -21.87 -5.47 19.46
CA ALA A 65 -21.78 -4.04 19.76
C ALA A 65 -21.95 -3.75 21.28
N LYS A 66 -21.43 -4.63 22.14
CA LYS A 66 -21.26 -4.38 23.57
C LYS A 66 -19.86 -3.88 23.83
N LYS A 67 -19.74 -2.84 24.66
CA LYS A 67 -18.45 -2.34 25.15
C LYS A 67 -17.74 -3.41 26.00
N ASP A 68 -16.48 -3.17 26.32
CA ASP A 68 -15.69 -3.99 27.25
C ASP A 68 -15.64 -5.48 26.88
N GLY A 69 -15.45 -5.79 25.59
CA GLY A 69 -15.28 -7.16 25.10
C GLY A 69 -16.52 -8.04 25.29
N GLY A 70 -17.72 -7.49 25.11
CA GLY A 70 -18.97 -8.28 25.22
C GLY A 70 -19.69 -8.19 26.57
N ALA A 71 -19.07 -7.59 27.59
CA ALA A 71 -19.62 -7.53 28.96
C ALA A 71 -20.32 -6.20 29.30
N GLY A 72 -20.03 -5.14 28.56
CA GLY A 72 -20.51 -3.79 28.82
C GLY A 72 -21.87 -3.46 28.19
N ALA A 73 -22.24 -2.18 28.26
CA ALA A 73 -23.46 -1.68 27.64
C ALA A 73 -23.41 -1.74 26.11
N TRP A 74 -24.58 -1.92 25.48
CA TRP A 74 -24.74 -1.80 24.04
C TRP A 74 -24.34 -0.40 23.55
N LEU A 75 -23.72 -0.33 22.37
CA LEU A 75 -23.56 0.92 21.63
C LEU A 75 -24.95 1.45 21.26
N THR A 76 -25.11 2.77 21.28
CA THR A 76 -26.35 3.41 20.81
C THR A 76 -26.20 3.90 19.37
N GLU A 77 -27.32 4.15 18.67
CA GLU A 77 -27.25 4.83 17.37
C GLU A 77 -26.49 6.15 17.43
N LYS A 78 -26.59 6.87 18.54
CA LYS A 78 -25.85 8.10 18.79
C LYS A 78 -24.34 7.84 18.93
N ASP A 79 -23.95 6.86 19.75
CA ASP A 79 -22.54 6.42 19.87
C ASP A 79 -21.97 6.05 18.49
N VAL A 80 -22.79 5.44 17.65
CA VAL A 80 -22.42 5.07 16.29
C VAL A 80 -22.26 6.31 15.40
N LYS A 81 -23.26 7.22 15.38
CA LYS A 81 -23.23 8.44 14.55
C LYS A 81 -22.11 9.40 14.92
N GLU A 82 -21.75 9.48 16.21
CA GLU A 82 -20.75 10.42 16.72
C GLU A 82 -19.31 9.87 16.70
N GLY A 83 -19.09 8.56 16.48
CA GLY A 83 -17.76 7.94 16.61
C GLY A 83 -17.37 6.82 15.62
N VAL A 84 -18.18 6.47 14.61
CA VAL A 84 -17.95 5.23 13.81
C VAL A 84 -17.14 5.38 12.52
N SER A 85 -16.71 6.58 12.12
CA SER A 85 -15.72 6.64 11.04
C SER A 85 -14.44 5.88 11.40
N ASP A 86 -14.03 5.93 12.69
CA ASP A 86 -12.67 5.54 13.09
C ASP A 86 -12.54 4.68 14.36
N ARG A 87 -13.64 4.27 15.02
CA ARG A 87 -13.52 3.46 16.25
C ARG A 87 -12.76 2.15 16.01
N ASP A 88 -11.65 1.97 16.71
CA ASP A 88 -10.91 0.72 16.80
C ASP A 88 -11.84 -0.38 17.31
N THR A 89 -11.93 -1.51 16.60
CA THR A 89 -12.79 -2.65 17.00
C THR A 89 -12.09 -3.55 18.01
N SER A 90 -10.93 -3.14 18.52
CA SER A 90 -10.15 -3.87 19.53
C SER A 90 -10.88 -4.08 20.85
N ASP A 91 -11.88 -3.24 21.18
CA ASP A 91 -12.70 -3.34 22.41
C ASP A 91 -14.00 -4.14 22.22
N LEU A 92 -14.25 -4.67 21.02
CA LEU A 92 -15.46 -5.41 20.67
C LEU A 92 -15.18 -6.89 20.44
N GLU A 93 -16.16 -7.74 20.75
CA GLU A 93 -16.08 -9.18 20.51
C GLU A 93 -16.40 -9.51 19.04
N LEU A 94 -15.48 -10.20 18.36
CA LEU A 94 -15.65 -10.64 16.97
C LEU A 94 -16.46 -11.94 16.91
N LEU A 95 -17.50 -11.96 16.07
CA LEU A 95 -18.29 -13.15 15.76
C LEU A 95 -17.64 -13.94 14.61
N ASP A 96 -16.55 -14.64 14.91
CA ASP A 96 -15.71 -15.33 13.92
C ASP A 96 -16.23 -16.75 13.53
N VAL A 97 -16.96 -17.41 14.42
CA VAL A 97 -17.51 -18.76 14.16
C VAL A 97 -18.80 -18.70 13.33
N ALA A 98 -18.67 -18.78 12.01
CA ALA A 98 -19.81 -18.72 11.07
C ALA A 98 -20.91 -19.80 11.32
N GLY A 99 -20.55 -20.93 11.93
CA GLY A 99 -21.47 -22.00 12.28
C GLY A 99 -22.19 -21.80 13.62
N ALA A 100 -21.76 -20.86 14.46
CA ALA A 100 -22.33 -20.66 15.78
C ALA A 100 -23.78 -20.13 15.68
N PRO A 101 -24.74 -20.75 16.38
CA PRO A 101 -26.09 -20.23 16.55
C PRO A 101 -26.09 -18.83 17.20
N LEU A 102 -26.97 -17.93 16.76
CA LEU A 102 -27.04 -16.56 17.29
C LEU A 102 -27.31 -16.51 18.79
N ASN A 103 -28.17 -17.42 19.29
CA ASN A 103 -28.45 -17.53 20.73
C ASN A 103 -27.25 -17.94 21.60
N LEU A 104 -26.16 -18.46 21.02
CA LEU A 104 -24.94 -18.83 21.75
C LEU A 104 -23.85 -17.75 21.70
N VAL A 105 -24.05 -16.67 20.94
CA VAL A 105 -23.06 -15.60 20.75
C VAL A 105 -23.56 -14.23 21.24
N GLY A 106 -24.38 -14.24 22.30
CA GLY A 106 -24.90 -13.02 22.92
C GLY A 106 -25.96 -12.29 22.09
N LEU A 107 -26.56 -12.97 21.11
CA LEU A 107 -27.63 -12.48 20.23
C LEU A 107 -28.96 -13.22 20.46
N SER A 108 -29.20 -13.75 21.67
CA SER A 108 -30.46 -14.40 22.03
C SER A 108 -31.62 -13.40 22.15
N GLU A 109 -32.87 -13.89 22.14
CA GLU A 109 -34.08 -13.06 22.31
C GLU A 109 -34.03 -12.25 23.60
N GLU A 110 -33.51 -12.85 24.66
CA GLU A 110 -33.39 -12.23 25.97
C GLU A 110 -32.30 -11.15 25.99
N ASP A 111 -31.16 -11.41 25.35
CA ASP A 111 -30.01 -10.49 25.34
C ASP A 111 -30.27 -9.19 24.58
N VAL A 112 -31.04 -9.26 23.49
CA VAL A 112 -31.31 -8.10 22.61
C VAL A 112 -32.65 -7.43 22.92
N ARG A 113 -33.34 -7.89 23.96
CA ARG A 113 -34.65 -7.35 24.33
C ARG A 113 -34.51 -5.91 24.82
N PHE A 114 -35.15 -4.99 24.11
CA PHE A 114 -35.15 -3.58 24.47
C PHE A 114 -36.55 -2.96 24.34
N GLN A 115 -37.00 -2.26 25.36
CA GLN A 115 -38.28 -1.54 25.31
C GLN A 115 -38.12 -0.22 24.58
N VAL A 116 -38.72 -0.12 23.40
CA VAL A 116 -38.65 1.07 22.56
C VAL A 116 -39.74 2.07 22.99
N THR A 117 -39.33 3.23 23.47
CA THR A 117 -40.22 4.40 23.68
C THR A 117 -39.92 5.49 22.65
N LYS A 118 -40.90 6.37 22.40
CA LYS A 118 -40.73 7.47 21.42
C LYS A 118 -39.60 8.41 21.82
N GLU A 119 -39.41 8.60 23.12
CA GLU A 119 -38.40 9.47 23.73
C GLU A 119 -36.99 8.92 23.48
N VAL A 120 -36.81 7.61 23.62
CA VAL A 120 -35.53 6.91 23.39
C VAL A 120 -35.14 6.95 21.91
N VAL A 121 -36.10 6.76 21.00
CA VAL A 121 -35.88 6.85 19.56
C VAL A 121 -35.45 8.28 19.17
N LYS A 122 -36.17 9.31 19.65
CA LYS A 122 -35.82 10.71 19.39
C LYS A 122 -34.43 11.09 19.94
N ALA A 123 -34.02 10.48 21.04
CA ALA A 123 -32.72 10.71 21.65
C ALA A 123 -31.57 9.94 20.98
N GLY A 124 -31.84 9.09 19.98
CA GLY A 124 -30.83 8.24 19.34
C GLY A 124 -30.24 7.16 20.27
N LYS A 125 -30.96 6.81 21.34
CA LYS A 125 -30.51 5.87 22.39
C LYS A 125 -30.91 4.41 22.11
N VAL A 126 -31.35 4.12 20.89
CA VAL A 126 -31.68 2.75 20.48
C VAL A 126 -30.38 1.93 20.45
N PRO A 127 -30.33 0.76 21.09
CA PRO A 127 -29.15 -0.08 21.08
C PRO A 127 -28.89 -0.64 19.69
N VAL A 128 -27.63 -0.65 19.30
CA VAL A 128 -27.09 -1.37 18.17
C VAL A 128 -26.52 -2.68 18.72
N HIS A 129 -26.96 -3.81 18.16
CA HIS A 129 -26.61 -5.13 18.67
C HIS A 129 -25.39 -5.71 17.95
N VAL A 130 -25.24 -5.39 16.67
CA VAL A 130 -24.08 -5.84 15.87
C VAL A 130 -23.54 -4.69 15.07
N LEU A 131 -22.21 -4.56 15.10
CA LEU A 131 -21.47 -3.71 14.19
C LEU A 131 -20.96 -4.57 13.04
N VAL A 132 -21.39 -4.22 11.82
CA VAL A 132 -20.99 -4.88 10.58
C VAL A 132 -19.81 -4.12 10.00
N VAL A 133 -18.67 -4.75 9.83
CA VAL A 133 -17.54 -4.18 9.11
C VAL A 133 -17.46 -4.85 7.74
N VAL A 134 -17.58 -4.05 6.69
CA VAL A 134 -17.32 -4.51 5.33
C VAL A 134 -15.82 -4.43 5.11
N PRO A 135 -15.10 -5.53 4.86
CA PRO A 135 -13.70 -5.45 4.48
C PRO A 135 -13.62 -4.70 3.17
N THR A 136 -13.12 -3.47 3.23
CA THR A 136 -12.90 -2.63 2.06
C THR A 136 -11.58 -2.94 1.39
N GLY A 137 -10.67 -3.63 2.09
CA GLY A 137 -9.33 -3.92 1.62
C GLY A 137 -9.25 -5.14 0.71
N ILE A 138 -8.09 -5.31 0.09
CA ILE A 138 -7.73 -6.48 -0.71
C ILE A 138 -6.52 -7.16 -0.07
N ASP A 139 -6.52 -8.49 -0.07
CA ASP A 139 -5.31 -9.25 0.23
C ASP A 139 -4.54 -9.48 -1.06
N ILE A 140 -3.29 -9.04 -1.07
CA ILE A 140 -2.35 -9.30 -2.17
C ILE A 140 -1.26 -10.24 -1.70
N THR A 141 -0.84 -11.14 -2.57
CA THR A 141 0.32 -12.01 -2.30
C THR A 141 1.50 -11.51 -3.12
N ILE A 142 2.61 -11.24 -2.42
CA ILE A 142 3.90 -10.86 -3.00
C ILE A 142 4.93 -11.93 -2.67
N GLY A 143 5.69 -12.37 -3.67
CA GLY A 143 6.77 -13.33 -3.49
C GLY A 143 7.84 -13.24 -4.58
N GLY A 144 9.02 -13.78 -4.29
CA GLY A 144 10.12 -13.87 -5.23
C GLY A 144 9.90 -14.99 -6.25
N ASP A 145 10.61 -14.89 -7.37
CA ASP A 145 10.67 -15.97 -8.35
C ASP A 145 11.37 -17.18 -7.72
N GLY A 146 10.70 -18.34 -7.78
CA GLY A 146 11.27 -19.63 -7.37
C GLY A 146 12.23 -20.22 -8.39
N ASN A 147 12.36 -19.62 -9.58
CA ASN A 147 13.28 -20.05 -10.62
C ASN A 147 14.75 -19.84 -10.19
N ALA A 148 15.50 -20.94 -10.15
CA ALA A 148 16.91 -20.94 -9.75
C ALA A 148 17.78 -19.99 -10.60
N ASP A 149 17.53 -19.88 -11.91
CA ASP A 149 18.32 -19.03 -12.81
C ASP A 149 18.10 -17.54 -12.51
N SER A 150 16.84 -17.14 -12.29
CA SER A 150 16.49 -15.77 -11.88
C SER A 150 17.17 -15.43 -10.56
N VAL A 151 17.15 -16.35 -9.59
CA VAL A 151 17.79 -16.16 -8.28
C VAL A 151 19.32 -16.08 -8.40
N LEU A 152 19.93 -16.87 -9.29
CA LEU A 152 21.36 -16.78 -9.58
C LEU A 152 21.73 -15.44 -10.21
N GLU A 153 20.93 -14.94 -11.15
CA GLU A 153 21.12 -13.62 -11.75
C GLU A 153 21.02 -12.51 -10.69
N LEU A 154 20.03 -12.58 -9.80
CA LEU A 154 19.91 -11.62 -8.69
C LEU A 154 21.15 -11.63 -7.78
N LYS A 155 21.64 -12.82 -7.41
CA LYS A 155 22.88 -12.95 -6.63
C LYS A 155 24.08 -12.37 -7.36
N HIS A 156 24.13 -12.48 -8.69
CA HIS A 156 25.17 -11.82 -9.50
C HIS A 156 25.11 -10.31 -9.34
N TYR A 157 23.94 -9.69 -9.51
CA TYR A 157 23.74 -8.24 -9.36
C TYR A 157 24.07 -7.75 -7.93
N GLN A 158 23.68 -8.49 -6.90
CA GLN A 158 24.03 -8.17 -5.51
C GLN A 158 25.54 -8.18 -5.29
N LYS A 159 26.25 -9.23 -5.74
CA LYS A 159 27.73 -9.30 -5.66
C LYS A 159 28.39 -8.15 -6.40
N ARG A 160 27.90 -7.81 -7.59
CA ARG A 160 28.38 -6.66 -8.37
C ARG A 160 28.14 -5.34 -7.63
N GLY A 161 26.98 -5.17 -7.02
CA GLY A 161 26.64 -4.00 -6.20
C GLY A 161 27.63 -3.77 -5.07
N VAL A 162 27.92 -4.83 -4.29
CA VAL A 162 28.93 -4.78 -3.21
C VAL A 162 30.32 -4.41 -3.74
N GLN A 163 30.72 -5.00 -4.87
CA GLN A 163 32.00 -4.69 -5.49
C GLN A 163 32.09 -3.23 -5.97
N ILE A 164 31.03 -2.71 -6.61
CA ILE A 164 30.94 -1.31 -7.04
C ILE A 164 31.00 -0.40 -5.83
N GLN A 165 30.27 -0.71 -4.76
CA GLN A 165 30.29 0.07 -3.54
C GLN A 165 31.68 0.12 -2.90
N SER A 166 32.40 -1.01 -2.88
CA SER A 166 33.78 -1.06 -2.38
C SER A 166 34.74 -0.22 -3.24
N ASN A 167 34.64 -0.33 -4.56
CA ASN A 167 35.57 0.32 -5.49
C ASN A 167 35.27 1.80 -5.70
N CYS A 168 34.01 2.20 -5.54
CA CYS A 168 33.50 3.55 -5.78
C CYS A 168 32.82 4.11 -4.51
N LYS A 169 33.43 3.85 -3.34
CA LYS A 169 32.85 4.15 -2.03
C LYS A 169 32.38 5.60 -1.90
N GLU A 170 33.26 6.56 -2.17
CA GLU A 170 32.94 8.00 -2.07
C GLU A 170 31.78 8.39 -2.99
N TYR A 171 31.70 7.80 -4.19
CA TYR A 171 30.62 8.05 -5.13
C TYR A 171 29.27 7.54 -4.59
N CYS A 172 29.24 6.29 -4.09
CA CYS A 172 28.04 5.71 -3.50
C CYS A 172 27.63 6.45 -2.22
N GLU A 173 28.59 6.80 -1.35
CA GLU A 173 28.34 7.54 -0.11
C GLU A 173 27.71 8.90 -0.38
N ARG A 174 28.15 9.65 -1.40
CA ARG A 174 27.51 10.92 -1.77
C ARG A 174 26.04 10.78 -2.16
N ILE A 175 25.67 9.67 -2.81
CA ILE A 175 24.26 9.40 -3.15
C ILE A 175 23.48 9.03 -1.89
N LEU A 176 24.06 8.20 -1.01
CA LEU A 176 23.46 7.81 0.26
C LEU A 176 23.28 9.02 1.20
N ASP A 177 24.29 9.89 1.31
CA ASP A 177 24.23 11.17 2.04
C ASP A 177 23.10 12.04 1.50
N LYS A 178 22.92 12.06 0.17
CA LYS A 178 21.80 12.78 -0.44
C LYS A 178 20.46 12.17 -0.02
N ILE A 179 20.29 10.85 -0.08
CA ILE A 179 19.07 10.16 0.39
C ILE A 179 18.79 10.49 1.86
N ASP A 180 19.80 10.42 2.71
CA ASP A 180 19.69 10.75 4.13
C ASP A 180 19.26 12.20 4.35
N SER A 181 19.87 13.15 3.62
CA SER A 181 19.51 14.57 3.68
C SER A 181 18.06 14.84 3.26
N LEU A 182 17.51 14.04 2.34
CA LEU A 182 16.12 14.19 1.91
C LEU A 182 15.12 13.75 2.97
N TYR A 183 15.50 12.91 3.94
CA TYR A 183 14.63 12.50 5.04
C TYR A 183 14.64 13.45 6.24
N GLN A 184 15.53 14.46 6.24
CA GLN A 184 15.62 15.49 7.27
C GLN A 184 14.45 16.49 7.26
N PRO A 185 14.08 17.12 6.13
CA PRO A 185 12.94 18.04 6.10
C PRO A 185 11.60 17.30 6.16
N ASP A 186 10.60 17.95 6.76
CA ASP A 186 9.20 17.52 6.72
C ASP A 186 8.51 18.02 5.44
N GLY A 187 7.56 17.23 4.92
CA GLY A 187 6.73 17.61 3.77
C GLY A 187 6.99 16.79 2.49
N VAL A 188 6.67 17.39 1.33
CA VAL A 188 6.81 16.75 0.02
C VAL A 188 8.27 16.69 -0.37
N LEU A 189 8.77 15.47 -0.60
CA LEU A 189 10.18 15.28 -0.92
C LEU A 189 10.44 15.39 -2.43
N PRO A 190 11.63 15.90 -2.83
CA PRO A 190 12.13 15.70 -4.19
C PRO A 190 12.40 14.21 -4.43
N PHE A 191 12.47 13.81 -5.69
CA PHE A 191 12.90 12.46 -6.06
C PHE A 191 14.32 12.50 -6.66
N ILE A 192 14.95 11.34 -6.75
CA ILE A 192 16.24 11.19 -7.43
C ILE A 192 15.98 10.55 -8.79
N CYS A 193 16.50 11.15 -9.86
CA CYS A 193 16.45 10.58 -11.19
C CYS A 193 17.84 10.12 -11.61
N VAL A 194 17.98 8.84 -11.92
CA VAL A 194 19.20 8.28 -12.51
C VAL A 194 19.02 8.27 -14.02
N GLU A 195 19.71 9.21 -14.68
CA GLU A 195 19.68 9.37 -16.13
C GLU A 195 20.81 8.60 -16.78
N GLY A 196 20.47 7.78 -17.77
CA GLY A 196 21.45 7.08 -18.59
C GLY A 196 20.78 6.25 -19.67
N SER A 197 21.52 5.98 -20.74
CA SER A 197 21.12 5.08 -21.82
C SER A 197 20.96 3.63 -21.34
N LEU A 198 20.35 2.79 -22.18
CA LEU A 198 20.32 1.34 -21.98
C LEU A 198 21.75 0.81 -21.82
N GLY A 199 21.95 -0.11 -20.88
CA GLY A 199 23.24 -0.74 -20.65
C GLY A 199 24.25 0.09 -19.83
N MET A 200 23.95 1.36 -19.48
CA MET A 200 24.88 2.22 -18.72
C MET A 200 25.01 1.86 -17.23
N GLY A 201 24.44 0.74 -16.78
CA GLY A 201 24.65 0.24 -15.43
C GLY A 201 23.66 0.72 -14.36
N LYS A 202 22.50 1.27 -14.74
CA LYS A 202 21.46 1.74 -13.80
C LYS A 202 21.05 0.68 -12.77
N SER A 203 20.73 -0.53 -13.24
CA SER A 203 20.34 -1.62 -12.34
C SER A 203 21.51 -2.00 -11.42
N GLN A 204 22.75 -2.03 -11.91
CA GLN A 204 23.94 -2.25 -11.07
C GLN A 204 24.12 -1.16 -10.00
N LEU A 205 23.86 0.10 -10.33
CA LEU A 205 23.86 1.19 -9.36
C LEU A 205 22.81 0.95 -8.26
N ALA A 206 21.62 0.44 -8.60
CA ALA A 206 20.58 0.13 -7.62
C ALA A 206 21.08 -0.82 -6.52
N PHE A 207 21.86 -1.86 -6.90
CA PHE A 207 22.44 -2.82 -5.95
C PHE A 207 23.70 -2.30 -5.26
N ALA A 208 24.31 -1.20 -5.74
CA ALA A 208 25.47 -0.57 -5.12
C ALA A 208 25.10 0.46 -4.05
N LEU A 209 23.83 0.86 -3.95
CA LEU A 209 23.33 1.86 -3.02
C LEU A 209 22.77 1.25 -1.73
N GLY A 210 23.43 0.21 -1.23
CA GLY A 210 23.08 -0.42 0.06
C GLY A 210 23.87 0.10 1.25
N GLY A 211 23.53 -0.34 2.46
CA GLY A 211 24.41 -0.27 3.63
C GLY A 211 24.06 0.76 4.71
N ARG A 212 23.06 1.65 4.53
CA ARG A 212 22.62 2.60 5.58
C ARG A 212 21.14 2.56 5.91
N ARG A 213 20.30 2.34 4.90
CA ARG A 213 18.86 2.18 5.03
C ARG A 213 18.43 1.02 4.17
N ARG A 214 17.42 0.29 4.59
CA ARG A 214 16.80 -0.73 3.73
C ARG A 214 16.05 -0.06 2.58
N TRP A 215 15.90 -0.77 1.46
CA TRP A 215 15.16 -0.26 0.32
C TRP A 215 14.36 -1.33 -0.39
N PHE A 216 13.26 -0.92 -0.99
CA PHE A 216 12.52 -1.75 -1.93
C PHE A 216 12.97 -1.47 -3.36
N TYR A 217 12.90 -2.50 -4.21
CA TYR A 217 13.25 -2.42 -5.63
C TYR A 217 12.25 -3.22 -6.46
N TRP A 218 11.77 -2.63 -7.56
CA TRP A 218 11.02 -3.34 -8.59
C TRP A 218 11.03 -2.58 -9.94
N PRO A 219 10.82 -3.27 -11.08
CA PRO A 219 10.59 -2.60 -12.35
C PRO A 219 9.19 -1.97 -12.38
N ALA A 220 9.08 -0.75 -12.88
CA ALA A 220 7.83 0.00 -13.01
C ALA A 220 6.94 -0.43 -14.19
N THR A 221 7.42 -1.38 -14.99
CA THR A 221 6.75 -1.94 -16.16
C THR A 221 6.53 -3.43 -15.96
N SER A 222 5.46 -3.96 -16.55
CA SER A 222 5.22 -5.41 -16.58
C SER A 222 6.43 -6.16 -17.14
N VAL A 223 6.81 -7.23 -16.47
CA VAL A 223 7.98 -8.05 -16.83
C VAL A 223 7.56 -9.05 -17.91
N GLY A 224 7.86 -8.74 -19.17
CA GLY A 224 7.65 -9.63 -20.32
C GLY A 224 8.81 -10.61 -20.55
N VAL A 225 8.63 -11.52 -21.52
CA VAL A 225 9.62 -12.58 -21.87
C VAL A 225 10.98 -12.00 -22.28
N ASP A 226 11.00 -10.81 -22.88
CA ASP A 226 12.24 -10.13 -23.32
C ASP A 226 12.88 -9.26 -22.21
N SER A 227 12.33 -9.29 -21.00
CA SER A 227 12.88 -8.55 -19.87
C SER A 227 14.19 -9.17 -19.39
N GLN A 228 15.04 -8.36 -18.76
CA GLN A 228 16.22 -8.91 -18.10
C GLN A 228 15.80 -9.95 -17.06
N ARG A 229 16.47 -11.11 -17.04
CA ARG A 229 16.18 -12.22 -16.13
C ARG A 229 16.14 -11.80 -14.66
N LEU A 230 16.92 -10.80 -14.29
CA LEU A 230 16.88 -10.17 -12.97
C LEU A 230 15.45 -9.78 -12.56
N TYR A 231 14.67 -9.19 -13.47
CA TYR A 231 13.36 -8.64 -13.18
C TYR A 231 12.33 -9.70 -12.80
N SER A 232 12.52 -10.96 -13.22
CA SER A 232 11.64 -12.07 -12.83
C SER A 232 11.52 -12.19 -11.30
N ASN A 233 12.61 -11.91 -10.57
CA ASN A 233 12.60 -11.91 -9.10
C ASN A 233 11.66 -10.87 -8.46
N PHE A 234 11.22 -9.87 -9.24
CA PHE A 234 10.43 -8.74 -8.78
C PHE A 234 9.08 -8.64 -9.51
N THR A 235 8.75 -9.58 -10.40
CA THR A 235 7.49 -9.58 -11.17
C THR A 235 6.30 -9.51 -10.25
N SER A 236 6.28 -10.29 -9.17
CA SER A 236 5.14 -10.31 -8.25
C SER A 236 4.85 -8.94 -7.63
N ILE A 237 5.86 -8.26 -7.08
CA ILE A 237 5.67 -6.92 -6.49
C ILE A 237 5.33 -5.87 -7.56
N ALA A 238 5.97 -5.95 -8.73
CA ALA A 238 5.70 -5.04 -9.85
C ALA A 238 4.26 -5.15 -10.34
N ASP A 239 3.77 -6.37 -10.54
CA ASP A 239 2.41 -6.65 -11.01
C ASP A 239 1.38 -6.21 -9.96
N ARG A 240 1.61 -6.50 -8.66
CA ARG A 240 0.70 -6.03 -7.60
C ARG A 240 0.69 -4.51 -7.48
N PHE A 241 1.84 -3.86 -7.62
CA PHE A 241 1.91 -2.40 -7.62
C PHE A 241 1.11 -1.80 -8.80
N ASP A 242 1.23 -2.37 -10.00
CA ASP A 242 0.46 -1.95 -11.18
C ASP A 242 -1.06 -2.21 -11.03
N GLU A 243 -1.45 -3.39 -10.54
CA GLU A 243 -2.85 -3.73 -10.24
C GLU A 243 -3.49 -2.76 -9.26
N VAL A 244 -2.80 -2.46 -8.15
CA VAL A 244 -3.26 -1.49 -7.15
C VAL A 244 -3.32 -0.09 -7.74
N THR A 245 -2.31 0.32 -8.53
CA THR A 245 -2.31 1.63 -9.21
C THR A 245 -3.52 1.79 -10.13
N LYS A 246 -3.93 0.74 -10.85
CA LYS A 246 -5.11 0.75 -11.72
C LYS A 246 -6.41 0.95 -10.95
N LYS A 247 -6.50 0.48 -9.70
CA LYS A 247 -7.69 0.68 -8.84
C LYS A 247 -7.93 2.16 -8.50
N ASP A 248 -6.89 2.99 -8.52
CA ASP A 248 -7.00 4.45 -8.30
C ASP A 248 -7.49 5.22 -9.54
N LYS A 249 -7.81 4.52 -10.64
CA LYS A 249 -8.44 5.07 -11.86
C LYS A 249 -7.74 6.34 -12.38
N VAL A 250 -6.41 6.34 -12.36
CA VAL A 250 -5.56 7.47 -12.72
C VAL A 250 -5.91 8.05 -14.10
N SER A 251 -6.31 7.20 -15.05
CA SER A 251 -6.70 7.61 -16.40
C SER A 251 -7.89 8.58 -16.42
N GLU A 252 -8.83 8.43 -15.49
CA GLU A 252 -10.03 9.26 -15.35
C GLU A 252 -9.73 10.64 -14.73
N LYS A 253 -8.57 10.79 -14.08
CA LYS A 253 -8.17 12.04 -13.41
C LYS A 253 -7.56 13.03 -14.41
N TYR A 254 -7.75 14.33 -14.16
CA TYR A 254 -7.13 15.38 -14.96
C TYR A 254 -5.61 15.36 -14.86
N ILE A 255 -4.91 15.43 -16.00
CA ILE A 255 -3.45 15.31 -16.06
C ILE A 255 -2.74 16.37 -15.20
N VAL A 256 -3.25 17.60 -15.15
CA VAL A 256 -2.68 18.69 -14.34
C VAL A 256 -2.67 18.35 -12.85
N ASN A 257 -3.70 17.66 -12.36
CA ASN A 257 -3.79 17.22 -10.97
C ASN A 257 -2.82 16.07 -10.67
N ILE A 258 -2.58 15.20 -11.65
CA ILE A 258 -1.61 14.11 -11.53
C ILE A 258 -0.17 14.63 -11.55
N LEU A 259 0.13 15.61 -12.41
CA LEU A 259 1.47 16.18 -12.49
C LEU A 259 1.83 17.04 -11.26
N ASN A 260 0.83 17.67 -10.63
CA ASN A 260 1.00 18.49 -9.44
C ASN A 260 0.89 17.66 -8.15
N CYS A 261 2.03 17.38 -7.50
CA CYS A 261 2.10 16.61 -6.25
C CYS A 261 1.37 17.27 -5.05
N ALA A 262 1.05 18.57 -5.14
CA ALA A 262 0.27 19.29 -4.14
C ALA A 262 -1.24 19.31 -4.43
N SER A 263 -1.71 18.64 -5.49
CA SER A 263 -3.13 18.62 -5.84
C SER A 263 -3.99 17.90 -4.79
N THR A 264 -5.31 18.08 -4.89
CA THR A 264 -6.29 17.37 -4.05
C THR A 264 -6.20 15.86 -4.18
N VAL A 265 -5.77 15.35 -5.33
CA VAL A 265 -5.54 13.92 -5.58
C VAL A 265 -4.54 13.31 -4.59
N TYR A 266 -3.53 14.08 -4.18
CA TYR A 266 -2.49 13.59 -3.27
C TYR A 266 -2.69 14.05 -1.82
N SER A 267 -3.49 15.10 -1.60
CA SER A 267 -3.67 15.70 -0.27
C SER A 267 -4.96 15.27 0.44
N HIS A 268 -6.02 14.94 -0.30
CA HIS A 268 -7.35 14.67 0.27
C HIS A 268 -7.91 13.30 -0.11
N ASP A 269 -7.61 12.78 -1.31
CA ASP A 269 -8.13 11.49 -1.72
C ASP A 269 -7.55 10.36 -0.85
N LYS A 270 -8.40 9.40 -0.49
CA LYS A 270 -7.94 8.07 -0.07
C LYS A 270 -7.57 7.28 -1.32
N LEU A 271 -6.38 6.69 -1.33
CA LEU A 271 -5.86 5.96 -2.49
C LEU A 271 -5.49 4.53 -2.10
N TRP A 272 -5.72 3.60 -3.02
CA TRP A 272 -5.27 2.21 -2.93
C TRP A 272 -3.74 2.13 -2.87
N ILE A 273 -3.05 2.97 -3.64
CA ILE A 273 -1.59 2.98 -3.68
C ILE A 273 -0.97 3.45 -2.35
N TYR A 274 -1.64 4.34 -1.61
CA TYR A 274 -1.23 4.71 -0.25
C TYR A 274 -1.38 3.51 0.69
N GLY A 275 -2.47 2.76 0.54
CA GLY A 275 -2.66 1.49 1.23
C GLY A 275 -1.53 0.49 1.00
N PHE A 276 -1.12 0.33 -0.26
CA PHE A 276 -0.04 -0.57 -0.64
C PHE A 276 1.30 -0.13 -0.05
N ILE A 277 1.62 1.17 -0.14
CA ILE A 277 2.83 1.73 0.49
C ILE A 277 2.81 1.50 2.01
N LEU A 278 1.67 1.74 2.66
CA LEU A 278 1.52 1.49 4.10
C LEU A 278 1.72 0.01 4.43
N ALA A 279 1.20 -0.90 3.62
CA ALA A 279 1.37 -2.34 3.80
C ALA A 279 2.85 -2.76 3.68
N LEU A 280 3.59 -2.19 2.72
CA LEU A 280 5.04 -2.40 2.61
C LEU A 280 5.81 -1.87 3.83
N LEU A 281 5.45 -0.68 4.33
CA LEU A 281 6.08 -0.12 5.54
C LEU A 281 5.77 -0.97 6.77
N LYS A 282 4.54 -1.45 6.93
CA LYS A 282 4.15 -2.39 8.00
C LYS A 282 4.88 -3.73 7.89
N TYR A 283 5.15 -4.21 6.68
CA TYR A 283 5.97 -5.40 6.48
C TYR A 283 7.42 -5.15 6.91
N TYR A 284 8.03 -4.04 6.47
CA TYR A 284 9.37 -3.62 6.90
C TYR A 284 9.48 -3.48 8.43
N ASP A 285 8.45 -2.93 9.06
CA ASP A 285 8.38 -2.77 10.51
C ASP A 285 8.52 -4.10 11.27
N LYS A 286 7.98 -5.18 10.70
CA LYS A 286 8.02 -6.54 11.28
C LYS A 286 9.30 -7.32 11.02
N LEU A 287 10.20 -6.83 10.16
CA LEU A 287 11.47 -7.53 9.90
C LEU A 287 12.39 -7.42 11.11
N GLU A 288 12.82 -8.56 11.65
CA GLU A 288 13.79 -8.63 12.75
C GLU A 288 15.17 -8.12 12.30
N ASP A 289 15.76 -7.26 13.14
CA ASP A 289 17.13 -6.74 13.14
C ASP A 289 17.61 -5.99 11.87
N ASP A 290 18.01 -4.72 12.05
CA ASP A 290 18.49 -3.78 11.02
C ASP A 290 19.96 -4.03 10.61
N ARG A 291 20.60 -5.10 11.10
CA ARG A 291 22.04 -5.36 10.95
C ARG A 291 22.51 -5.59 9.51
N ASP A 292 21.61 -5.95 8.61
CA ASP A 292 21.82 -5.88 7.16
C ASP A 292 20.91 -4.79 6.58
N ALA A 293 21.46 -3.58 6.44
CA ALA A 293 20.90 -2.49 5.67
C ALA A 293 20.96 -2.82 4.17
N GLY A 294 20.22 -3.85 3.77
CA GLY A 294 20.15 -4.40 2.42
C GLY A 294 18.79 -4.20 1.76
N MET A 295 18.67 -4.69 0.53
CA MET A 295 17.42 -4.70 -0.22
C MET A 295 16.38 -5.56 0.51
N ILE A 296 15.17 -5.02 0.70
CA ILE A 296 14.03 -5.76 1.25
C ILE A 296 13.53 -6.72 0.19
N ARG A 297 13.52 -8.02 0.52
CA ARG A 297 13.13 -9.08 -0.41
C ARG A 297 12.02 -9.95 0.17
N PHE A 298 11.05 -10.28 -0.67
CA PHE A 298 10.02 -11.26 -0.39
C PHE A 298 10.50 -12.64 -0.84
N GLU A 299 11.30 -13.33 -0.04
CA GLU A 299 11.84 -14.65 -0.45
C GLU A 299 10.76 -15.74 -0.52
N LYS A 300 9.75 -15.63 0.33
CA LYS A 300 8.56 -16.47 0.35
C LYS A 300 7.36 -15.61 0.02
N ASN A 301 6.26 -16.28 -0.36
CA ASN A 301 4.98 -15.62 -0.52
C ASN A 301 4.54 -15.00 0.81
N VAL A 302 4.30 -13.71 0.80
CA VAL A 302 3.78 -12.93 1.92
C VAL A 302 2.44 -12.35 1.48
N SER A 303 1.41 -12.57 2.30
CA SER A 303 0.12 -11.92 2.13
C SER A 303 0.12 -10.58 2.85
N LEU A 304 -0.22 -9.51 2.11
CA LEU A 304 -0.34 -8.16 2.62
C LEU A 304 -1.79 -7.70 2.46
N HIS A 305 -2.38 -7.22 3.55
CA HIS A 305 -3.68 -6.59 3.52
C HIS A 305 -3.55 -5.11 3.13
N VAL A 306 -4.30 -4.69 2.11
CA VAL A 306 -4.25 -3.34 1.55
C VAL A 306 -5.62 -2.70 1.65
N ASP A 307 -5.75 -1.69 2.49
CA ASP A 307 -6.92 -0.81 2.56
C ASP A 307 -6.63 0.53 1.88
N MET A 308 -7.64 1.15 1.27
CA MET A 308 -7.53 2.57 0.93
C MET A 308 -7.25 3.40 2.18
N CYS A 309 -6.25 4.27 2.10
CA CYS A 309 -5.93 5.24 3.14
C CYS A 309 -5.50 6.58 2.52
N ASP A 310 -5.44 7.61 3.36
CA ASP A 310 -4.93 8.93 2.98
C ASP A 310 -3.43 9.03 3.23
N ARG A 311 -2.85 10.12 2.72
CA ARG A 311 -1.43 10.45 2.88
C ARG A 311 -1.04 10.59 4.35
N ASP A 312 -1.93 11.13 5.19
CA ASP A 312 -1.62 11.44 6.58
C ASP A 312 -1.50 10.14 7.41
N THR A 313 -2.25 9.10 7.06
CA THR A 313 -2.08 7.74 7.61
C THR A 313 -0.67 7.20 7.33
N VAL A 314 -0.16 7.38 6.11
CA VAL A 314 1.21 6.96 5.75
C VAL A 314 2.25 7.81 6.50
N ALA A 315 2.01 9.12 6.61
CA ALA A 315 2.89 10.04 7.33
C ALA A 315 2.95 9.71 8.84
N ALA A 316 1.83 9.38 9.46
CA ALA A 316 1.76 8.94 10.86
C ALA A 316 2.56 7.65 11.08
N PHE A 317 2.45 6.68 10.17
CA PHE A 317 3.24 5.44 10.27
C PHE A 317 4.74 5.70 10.06
N LYS A 318 5.10 6.59 9.13
CA LYS A 318 6.49 7.03 8.96
C LYS A 318 7.05 7.69 10.22
N LYS A 319 6.23 8.53 10.88
CA LYS A 319 6.60 9.17 12.14
C LYS A 319 6.82 8.13 13.23
N LYS A 320 5.92 7.15 13.35
CA LYS A 320 6.08 6.00 14.27
C LYS A 320 7.45 5.32 14.10
N LEU A 321 7.86 5.01 12.85
CA LEU A 321 9.18 4.42 12.59
C LEU A 321 10.32 5.30 13.11
N LYS A 322 10.26 6.62 12.87
CA LYS A 322 11.26 7.57 13.37
C LYS A 322 11.27 7.64 14.91
N ASP A 323 10.11 7.66 15.54
CA ASP A 323 9.95 7.73 16.99
C ASP A 323 10.51 6.45 17.68
N GLU A 324 10.53 5.33 16.96
CA GLU A 324 11.14 4.06 17.37
C GLU A 324 12.62 3.91 16.94
N ASP A 325 13.27 5.01 16.54
CA ASP A 325 14.66 5.07 16.02
C ASP A 325 14.93 4.11 14.83
N LYS A 326 13.86 3.74 14.10
CA LYS A 326 13.92 2.86 12.94
C LYS A 326 14.02 3.65 11.66
N ALA A 327 15.05 3.36 10.85
CA ALA A 327 15.30 4.11 9.63
C ALA A 327 14.20 3.88 8.58
N VAL A 328 13.52 4.96 8.17
CA VAL A 328 12.52 4.88 7.08
C VAL A 328 13.19 4.36 5.79
N PRO A 329 12.66 3.30 5.15
CA PRO A 329 13.23 2.73 3.94
C PRO A 329 12.99 3.66 2.75
N PHE A 330 13.84 3.58 1.73
CA PHE A 330 13.61 4.27 0.46
C PHE A 330 13.20 3.30 -0.65
N PHE A 331 12.76 3.85 -1.78
CA PHE A 331 12.16 3.07 -2.87
C PHE A 331 12.93 3.29 -4.16
N MET A 332 13.09 2.21 -4.93
CA MET A 332 13.72 2.25 -6.25
C MET A 332 12.79 1.67 -7.30
N MET A 333 12.52 2.46 -8.33
CA MET A 333 11.73 2.04 -9.49
C MET A 333 12.60 2.05 -10.73
N ASP A 334 12.87 0.86 -11.27
CA ASP A 334 13.61 0.69 -12.53
C ASP A 334 12.68 0.67 -13.73
N LYS A 335 13.19 0.97 -14.92
CA LYS A 335 12.46 0.95 -16.20
C LYS A 335 11.20 1.81 -16.24
N LEU A 336 11.10 2.85 -15.41
CA LEU A 336 9.98 3.79 -15.51
C LEU A 336 10.00 4.45 -16.91
N THR A 337 8.84 4.55 -17.55
CA THR A 337 8.68 5.14 -18.89
C THR A 337 7.41 5.97 -18.95
N ALA A 338 7.48 7.12 -19.62
CA ALA A 338 6.31 7.96 -19.91
C ALA A 338 5.71 7.68 -21.30
N ASN A 339 6.39 6.89 -22.14
CA ASN A 339 5.94 6.58 -23.49
C ASN A 339 5.13 5.28 -23.49
N THR A 340 3.82 5.41 -23.66
CA THR A 340 2.95 4.34 -24.15
C THR A 340 2.25 4.87 -25.41
N HIS A 341 1.74 4.00 -26.28
CA HIS A 341 1.08 4.36 -27.55
C HIS A 341 -0.09 5.37 -27.41
N HIS A 342 -0.48 5.72 -26.18
CA HIS A 342 -1.35 6.84 -25.82
C HIS A 342 -0.57 7.82 -24.93
N ASP A 343 0.06 8.83 -25.53
CA ASP A 343 1.03 9.73 -24.89
C ASP A 343 0.59 10.32 -23.53
N ASP A 344 -0.70 10.61 -23.34
CA ASP A 344 -1.18 11.20 -22.08
C ASP A 344 -1.39 10.15 -20.98
N GLN A 345 -1.73 8.91 -21.33
CA GLN A 345 -1.93 7.86 -20.34
C GLN A 345 -0.61 7.40 -19.72
N GLY A 346 0.43 7.20 -20.55
CA GLY A 346 1.77 6.85 -20.07
C GLY A 346 2.35 7.91 -19.15
N LYS A 347 2.21 9.19 -19.52
CA LYS A 347 2.61 10.32 -18.68
C LYS A 347 1.87 10.36 -17.35
N LYS A 348 0.54 10.19 -17.35
CA LYS A 348 -0.27 10.17 -16.12
C LYS A 348 0.18 9.05 -15.18
N ILE A 349 0.33 7.82 -15.69
CA ILE A 349 0.73 6.68 -14.85
C ILE A 349 2.12 6.90 -14.27
N ALA A 350 3.11 7.26 -15.09
CA ALA A 350 4.47 7.46 -14.62
C ALA A 350 4.58 8.61 -13.60
N ALA A 351 3.86 9.72 -13.85
CA ALA A 351 3.80 10.84 -12.91
C ALA A 351 3.10 10.46 -11.61
N PHE A 352 2.01 9.68 -11.68
CA PHE A 352 1.28 9.21 -10.52
C PHE A 352 2.13 8.28 -9.66
N GLN A 353 2.69 7.23 -10.25
CA GLN A 353 3.58 6.29 -9.58
C GLN A 353 4.76 6.98 -8.90
N ARG A 354 5.29 8.07 -9.48
CA ARG A 354 6.33 8.88 -8.87
C ARG A 354 5.81 9.77 -7.73
N ASN A 355 4.74 10.51 -7.98
CA ASN A 355 4.24 11.54 -7.06
C ASN A 355 3.61 10.98 -5.79
N VAL A 356 3.11 9.74 -5.79
CA VAL A 356 2.54 9.12 -4.57
C VAL A 356 3.59 8.97 -3.46
N PHE A 357 4.83 8.58 -3.80
CA PHE A 357 5.92 8.50 -2.82
C PHE A 357 6.33 9.88 -2.31
N ARG A 358 6.46 10.85 -3.24
CA ARG A 358 6.80 12.23 -2.92
C ARG A 358 5.78 12.86 -1.97
N ALA A 359 4.50 12.65 -2.24
CA ALA A 359 3.40 13.13 -1.40
C ALA A 359 3.49 12.55 0.01
N CYS A 360 3.78 11.24 0.16
CA CYS A 360 3.98 10.61 1.47
C CYS A 360 5.28 11.03 2.18
N GLY A 361 6.12 11.85 1.53
CA GLY A 361 7.44 12.21 1.99
C GLY A 361 8.35 10.99 2.14
N LEU A 362 8.35 10.13 1.12
CA LEU A 362 9.21 8.96 0.97
C LEU A 362 10.17 9.21 -0.19
N VAL A 363 11.44 8.86 0.00
CA VAL A 363 12.46 9.02 -1.05
C VAL A 363 12.27 7.96 -2.11
N LEU A 364 12.10 8.42 -3.35
CA LEU A 364 12.02 7.58 -4.53
C LEU A 364 13.22 7.85 -5.46
N VAL A 365 13.93 6.79 -5.83
CA VAL A 365 14.94 6.78 -6.88
C VAL A 365 14.31 6.19 -8.12
N VAL A 366 14.25 6.97 -9.19
CA VAL A 366 13.69 6.57 -10.47
C VAL A 366 14.81 6.33 -11.47
N MET A 367 14.86 5.14 -12.05
CA MET A 367 15.79 4.77 -13.11
C MET A 367 14.99 4.63 -14.40
N GLY A 368 15.10 5.66 -15.23
CA GLY A 368 14.40 5.73 -16.52
C GLY A 368 15.31 5.44 -17.69
N THR A 369 14.69 5.08 -18.82
CA THR A 369 15.38 5.11 -20.12
C THR A 369 15.05 6.37 -20.91
N ASP A 370 14.07 7.15 -20.45
CA ASP A 370 13.57 8.34 -21.11
C ASP A 370 13.83 9.57 -20.24
N ALA A 371 14.53 10.57 -20.79
CA ALA A 371 14.77 11.86 -20.16
C ALA A 371 13.46 12.61 -19.82
N LYS A 372 12.32 12.23 -20.43
CA LYS A 372 11.01 12.83 -20.18
C LYS A 372 10.50 12.64 -18.76
N ILE A 373 11.00 11.68 -17.99
CA ILE A 373 10.52 11.40 -16.63
C ILE A 373 10.78 12.58 -15.67
N GLY A 374 11.92 13.26 -15.84
CA GLY A 374 12.21 14.51 -15.13
C GLY A 374 11.15 15.57 -15.45
N ASN A 375 10.72 15.65 -16.71
CA ASN A 375 9.81 16.69 -17.22
C ASN A 375 8.33 16.44 -16.91
N LEU A 376 7.98 15.37 -16.17
CA LEU A 376 6.59 15.10 -15.78
C LEU A 376 6.12 16.02 -14.64
N ILE A 377 6.08 17.34 -14.84
CA ILE A 377 5.67 18.31 -13.80
C ILE A 377 4.72 19.33 -14.40
N HIS A 378 3.79 19.78 -13.59
CA HIS A 378 3.03 20.99 -13.85
C HIS A 378 3.34 22.00 -12.74
N GLN A 379 4.13 23.04 -13.05
CA GLN A 379 4.33 24.17 -12.16
C GLN A 379 3.21 25.19 -12.40
N SER A 380 2.47 25.57 -11.36
CA SER A 380 1.47 26.62 -11.47
C SER A 380 2.12 27.94 -11.91
N GLY A 381 1.64 28.55 -13.00
CA GLY A 381 2.10 29.84 -13.52
C GLY A 381 1.62 31.03 -12.69
N GLY A 382 2.01 31.08 -11.41
CA GLY A 382 1.79 32.22 -10.52
C GLY A 382 3.11 32.85 -10.11
N SER A 383 3.21 34.18 -10.22
CA SER A 383 4.43 34.99 -10.01
C SER A 383 4.94 35.05 -8.55
N SER A 384 4.50 34.14 -7.66
CA SER A 384 4.82 34.13 -6.23
C SER A 384 5.25 32.77 -5.69
N GLY A 385 5.57 31.80 -6.54
CA GLY A 385 5.97 30.46 -6.11
C GLY A 385 7.41 30.45 -5.64
N ASP A 386 7.65 30.18 -4.35
CA ASP A 386 9.00 29.96 -3.82
C ASP A 386 9.73 28.90 -4.65
N GLN A 387 11.01 29.16 -4.95
CA GLN A 387 11.88 28.17 -5.58
C GLN A 387 11.93 26.92 -4.68
N HIS A 388 11.37 25.81 -5.16
CA HIS A 388 11.38 24.54 -4.45
C HIS A 388 12.21 23.52 -5.23
N PHE A 389 13.11 22.85 -4.52
CA PHE A 389 13.91 21.77 -5.08
C PHE A 389 13.01 20.55 -5.33
N TRP A 390 12.90 20.13 -6.60
CA TRP A 390 11.93 19.12 -7.00
C TRP A 390 12.55 17.78 -7.44
N MET A 391 13.84 17.75 -7.80
CA MET A 391 14.56 16.55 -8.23
C MET A 391 16.09 16.70 -8.08
N THR A 392 16.77 15.59 -7.77
CA THR A 392 18.23 15.43 -7.95
C THR A 392 18.50 14.57 -9.19
N VAL A 393 19.41 14.98 -10.08
CA VAL A 393 19.82 14.17 -11.24
C VAL A 393 21.17 13.50 -10.98
N ILE A 394 21.24 12.21 -11.28
CA ILE A 394 22.47 11.41 -11.34
C ILE A 394 22.67 11.00 -12.79
N SER A 395 23.58 11.67 -13.49
CA SER A 395 23.85 11.45 -14.93
C SER A 395 25.20 10.80 -15.21
N ARG A 396 26.01 10.59 -14.18
CA ARG A 396 27.28 9.87 -14.25
C ARG A 396 27.10 8.54 -13.55
N PHE A 397 27.75 7.50 -14.06
CA PHE A 397 27.79 6.21 -13.41
C PHE A 397 29.17 6.02 -12.78
N PRO A 398 29.29 5.14 -11.78
CA PRO A 398 30.60 4.68 -11.32
C PRO A 398 31.44 4.32 -12.55
N PRO A 399 32.73 4.70 -12.62
CA PRO A 399 33.61 4.19 -13.66
C PRO A 399 33.67 2.69 -13.45
N TYR A 400 32.88 1.93 -14.22
CA TYR A 400 32.91 0.48 -14.19
C TYR A 400 34.29 0.06 -14.68
N GLN A 401 35.24 -0.08 -13.75
CA GLN A 401 36.56 -0.55 -14.10
C GLN A 401 36.39 -1.94 -14.74
N PRO A 402 37.10 -2.23 -15.84
CA PRO A 402 37.11 -3.57 -16.40
C PRO A 402 37.57 -4.52 -15.29
N ILE A 403 36.69 -5.41 -14.89
CA ILE A 403 36.97 -6.39 -13.86
C ILE A 403 37.73 -7.50 -14.55
N SER A 404 38.90 -7.83 -13.99
CA SER A 404 39.71 -8.93 -14.50
C SER A 404 38.85 -10.19 -14.58
N PHE A 405 38.83 -10.83 -15.75
CA PHE A 405 38.19 -12.13 -15.86
C PHE A 405 38.94 -13.10 -14.93
N VAL A 406 38.19 -13.90 -14.17
CA VAL A 406 38.75 -14.98 -13.34
C VAL A 406 39.50 -16.00 -14.20
N ASP A 407 39.08 -16.11 -15.47
CA ASP A 407 39.71 -16.90 -16.52
C ASP A 407 40.78 -16.05 -17.22
N GLU A 408 42.04 -16.45 -17.05
CA GLU A 408 43.20 -15.77 -17.65
C GLU A 408 43.13 -15.70 -19.18
N ALA A 409 42.55 -16.70 -19.85
CA ALA A 409 42.42 -16.70 -21.30
C ALA A 409 41.37 -15.66 -21.76
N LYS A 410 40.28 -15.49 -21.00
CA LYS A 410 39.31 -14.42 -21.26
C LYS A 410 39.87 -13.04 -20.95
N GLN A 411 40.69 -12.92 -19.90
CA GLN A 411 41.39 -11.68 -19.57
C GLN A 411 42.35 -11.27 -20.69
N ALA A 412 43.19 -12.20 -21.15
CA ALA A 412 44.12 -11.95 -22.24
C ALA A 412 43.41 -11.63 -23.57
N ALA A 413 42.27 -12.27 -23.85
CA ALA A 413 41.45 -11.94 -25.02
C ALA A 413 40.85 -10.54 -24.93
N TRP A 414 40.36 -10.14 -23.75
CA TRP A 414 39.81 -8.81 -23.51
C TRP A 414 40.88 -7.72 -23.63
N GLU A 415 42.05 -7.94 -23.05
CA GLU A 415 43.19 -7.02 -23.16
C GLU A 415 43.66 -6.83 -24.61
N ARG A 416 43.67 -7.91 -25.41
CA ARG A 416 43.94 -7.82 -26.86
C ARG A 416 42.93 -6.94 -27.58
N ILE A 417 41.64 -7.09 -27.27
CA ILE A 417 40.57 -6.28 -27.88
C ILE A 417 40.72 -4.82 -27.46
N GLN A 418 40.92 -4.53 -26.17
CA GLN A 418 41.10 -3.14 -25.70
C GLN A 418 42.28 -2.45 -26.40
N ASN A 419 43.40 -3.14 -26.56
CA ASN A 419 44.58 -2.61 -27.24
C ASN A 419 44.35 -2.35 -28.74
N GLN A 420 43.43 -3.06 -29.40
CA GLN A 420 43.06 -2.81 -30.80
C GLN A 420 42.18 -1.57 -30.99
N TYR A 421 41.44 -1.15 -29.97
CA TYR A 421 40.51 -0.02 -30.05
C TYR A 421 41.03 1.24 -29.35
N GLN A 422 42.25 1.23 -28.82
CA GLN A 422 42.94 2.38 -28.23
C GLN A 422 43.99 3.02 -29.17
N SER A 423 44.05 2.62 -30.45
CA SER A 423 44.90 3.25 -31.48
C SER A 423 44.19 4.37 -32.23
#